data_AF-A0A2U3EX73-F1
#
_entry.id   AF-A0A2U3EX73-F1
#
_cell.length_a   1.000
_cell.length_b   1.000
_cell.length_c   1.000
_cell.angle_alpha   90.00
_cell.angle_beta   90.00
_cell.angle_gamma   90.00
#
_symmetry.space_group_name_H-M   'P 1'
#
loop_
_entity.id
_entity.type
_entity.pdbx_description
1 polymer ?
#
loop_
_entity_poly.entity_id
_entity_poly.type
_entity_poly.pdbx_seq_one_letter_code
_entity_poly.pdbx_strand_id
1 'polypeptide(L)'
;MVNVIDGLRFYNSEECIVFNFYSWVELLKAIIVKYANKTESEAEMLVLNSPIACGQVNDFMSVAIRGHESEYHWAMLIVHGERYWMNGIELDEPNGYFDWEKEYRRTHGLKETCFEFSN
;
A
#
# COMPACT_ATOMS: atom_id res chain seq x y z
N MET A 1 -13.38 -12.06 7.41
CA MET A 1 -13.13 -10.64 7.07
C MET A 1 -11.80 -10.29 7.73
N VAL A 2 -10.79 -9.91 6.94
CA VAL A 2 -9.48 -9.52 7.48
C VAL A 2 -9.68 -8.23 8.28
N ASN A 3 -9.18 -8.18 9.51
CA ASN A 3 -9.29 -6.98 10.33
C ASN A 3 -8.21 -5.99 9.87
N VAL A 4 -8.61 -4.98 9.09
CA VAL A 4 -7.70 -3.96 8.58
C VAL A 4 -7.56 -2.85 9.62
N ILE A 5 -6.50 -2.93 10.43
CA ILE A 5 -6.20 -1.99 11.51
C ILE A 5 -4.72 -1.62 11.51
N ASP A 6 -4.39 -0.46 12.07
CA ASP A 6 -3.00 -0.04 12.25
C ASP A 6 -2.34 -0.66 13.48
N GLY A 7 -1.00 -0.68 13.50
CA GLY A 7 -0.21 -1.13 14.63
C GLY A 7 -0.13 -2.66 14.82
N LEU A 8 -0.41 -3.44 13.77
CA LEU A 8 -0.22 -4.90 13.82
C LEU A 8 1.28 -5.21 13.92
N ARG A 9 1.68 -6.14 14.79
CA ARG A 9 3.09 -6.48 15.00
C ARG A 9 3.38 -7.91 14.58
N PHE A 10 4.45 -8.06 13.81
CA PHE A 10 4.94 -9.34 13.32
C PHE A 10 6.41 -9.48 13.66
N TYR A 11 6.82 -10.66 14.10
CA TYR A 11 8.15 -10.92 14.60
C TYR A 11 8.80 -12.05 13.81
N ASN A 12 10.09 -11.92 13.53
CA ASN A 12 10.96 -13.05 13.20
C ASN A 12 11.94 -13.29 14.38
N SER A 13 13.03 -14.03 14.16
CA SER A 13 14.00 -14.33 15.22
C SER A 13 14.79 -13.11 15.74
N GLU A 14 14.90 -12.04 14.95
CA GLU A 14 15.78 -10.88 15.24
C GLU A 14 15.11 -9.52 14.99
N GLU A 15 13.96 -9.49 14.33
CA GLU A 15 13.33 -8.27 13.82
C GLU A 15 11.83 -8.25 14.12
N CYS A 16 11.28 -7.05 14.18
CA CYS A 16 9.86 -6.76 14.29
C CYS A 16 9.45 -5.80 13.18
N ILE A 17 8.29 -6.06 12.57
CA ILE A 17 7.61 -5.13 11.67
C ILE A 17 6.31 -4.68 12.33
N VAL A 18 6.14 -3.38 12.49
CA VAL A 18 4.83 -2.77 12.73
C VAL A 18 4.19 -2.49 11.37
N PHE A 19 3.03 -3.08 11.13
CA PHE A 19 2.23 -2.87 9.94
C PHE A 19 1.03 -1.99 10.26
N ASN A 20 1.03 -0.79 9.69
CA ASN A 20 -0.09 0.14 9.71
C ASN A 20 -1.03 -0.18 8.52
N PHE A 21 -1.74 -1.30 8.64
CA PHE A 21 -2.49 -1.92 7.54
C PHE A 21 -3.64 -1.03 7.04
N TYR A 22 -4.37 -0.39 7.95
CA TYR A 22 -5.44 0.55 7.56
C TYR A 22 -4.87 1.71 6.76
N SER A 23 -3.80 2.33 7.24
CA SER A 23 -3.12 3.42 6.56
C SER A 23 -2.60 3.00 5.17
N TRP A 24 -2.06 1.78 5.04
CA TRP A 24 -1.59 1.25 3.76
C TRP A 24 -2.73 1.00 2.77
N VAL A 25 -3.83 0.37 3.20
CA VAL A 25 -5.00 0.11 2.34
C VAL A 25 -5.62 1.42 1.84
N GLU A 26 -5.81 2.40 2.73
CA GLU A 26 -6.39 3.69 2.34
C GLU A 26 -5.47 4.47 1.40
N LEU A 27 -4.14 4.41 1.61
CA LEU A 27 -3.22 5.05 0.69
C LEU A 27 -3.22 4.39 -0.69
N LEU A 28 -3.27 3.05 -0.78
CA LEU A 28 -3.41 2.37 -2.08
C LEU A 28 -4.66 2.82 -2.84
N LYS A 29 -5.81 2.93 -2.16
CA LYS A 29 -7.05 3.44 -2.77
C LYS A 29 -6.85 4.86 -3.31
N ALA A 30 -6.25 5.74 -2.52
CA ALA A 30 -6.01 7.14 -2.89
C ALA A 30 -5.08 7.27 -4.11
N ILE A 31 -4.02 6.47 -4.17
CA ILE A 31 -3.09 6.43 -5.29
C ILE A 31 -3.81 5.98 -6.56
N ILE A 32 -4.62 4.92 -6.48
CA ILE A 32 -5.39 4.41 -7.62
C ILE A 32 -6.36 5.48 -8.15
N VAL A 33 -7.05 6.21 -7.27
CA VAL A 33 -7.92 7.32 -7.67
C VAL A 33 -7.13 8.39 -8.40
N LYS A 34 -5.99 8.81 -7.83
CA LYS A 34 -5.20 9.93 -8.36
C LYS A 34 -4.46 9.62 -9.65
N TYR A 35 -3.81 8.46 -9.72
CA TYR A 35 -2.83 8.15 -10.78
C TYR A 35 -3.33 7.15 -11.81
N ALA A 36 -4.36 6.34 -11.50
CA ALA A 36 -4.96 5.41 -12.46
C ALA A 36 -6.35 5.86 -12.97
N ASN A 37 -6.76 7.09 -12.64
CA ASN A 37 -8.02 7.71 -13.07
C ASN A 37 -9.25 6.81 -12.81
N LYS A 38 -9.30 6.24 -11.60
CA LYS A 38 -10.42 5.42 -11.11
C LYS A 38 -11.28 6.23 -10.15
N THR A 39 -12.56 5.88 -10.09
CA THR A 39 -13.44 6.37 -9.03
C THR A 39 -13.06 5.75 -7.68
N GLU A 40 -13.46 6.39 -6.58
CA GLU A 40 -13.24 5.85 -5.23
C GLU A 40 -13.84 4.44 -5.07
N SER A 41 -15.02 4.20 -5.63
CA SER A 41 -15.66 2.89 -5.57
C SER A 41 -14.90 1.82 -6.37
N GLU A 42 -14.34 2.17 -7.53
CA GLU A 42 -13.48 1.26 -8.29
C GLU A 42 -12.18 0.97 -7.55
N ALA A 43 -11.55 2.00 -6.97
CA ALA A 43 -10.32 1.85 -6.20
C ALA A 43 -10.53 0.95 -4.98
N GLU A 44 -11.62 1.16 -4.24
CA GLU A 44 -11.99 0.30 -3.12
C GLU A 44 -12.20 -1.15 -3.55
N MET A 45 -12.97 -1.37 -4.63
CA MET A 45 -13.20 -2.72 -5.16
C MET A 45 -11.91 -3.41 -5.60
N LEU A 46 -11.02 -2.69 -6.29
CA LEU A 46 -9.74 -3.22 -6.77
C LEU A 46 -8.81 -3.60 -5.61
N VAL A 47 -8.68 -2.74 -4.61
CA VAL A 47 -7.82 -2.99 -3.44
C VAL A 47 -8.37 -4.15 -2.61
N LEU A 48 -9.66 -4.10 -2.24
CA LEU A 48 -10.24 -5.11 -1.35
C LEU A 48 -10.35 -6.50 -1.98
N ASN A 49 -10.40 -6.60 -3.31
CA ASN A 49 -10.38 -7.88 -4.02
C ASN A 49 -8.97 -8.33 -4.41
N SER A 50 -7.95 -7.49 -4.21
CA SER A 50 -6.58 -7.84 -4.59
C SER A 50 -5.94 -8.79 -3.57
N PRO A 51 -5.36 -9.93 -4.00
CA PRO A 51 -4.54 -10.78 -3.13
C PRO A 51 -3.30 -10.06 -2.60
N ILE A 52 -2.80 -9.03 -3.29
CA ILE A 52 -1.69 -8.19 -2.81
C ILE A 52 -2.12 -7.50 -1.53
N ALA A 53 -3.28 -6.85 -1.52
CA ALA A 53 -3.71 -6.07 -0.38
C ALA A 53 -4.40 -6.91 0.70
N CYS A 54 -5.33 -7.77 0.32
CA CYS A 54 -6.18 -8.54 1.23
C CYS A 54 -5.91 -10.05 1.23
N GLY A 55 -4.78 -10.48 0.65
CA GLY A 55 -4.26 -11.83 0.86
C GLY A 55 -3.90 -12.09 2.32
N GLN A 56 -3.37 -13.28 2.61
CA GLN A 56 -3.05 -13.65 3.98
C GLN A 56 -1.97 -12.71 4.56
N VAL A 57 -2.27 -12.13 5.73
CA VAL A 57 -1.36 -11.31 6.55
C VAL A 57 -1.25 -11.99 7.91
N ASN A 58 -0.39 -13.00 7.98
CA ASN A 58 -0.31 -13.94 9.11
C ASN A 58 1.09 -14.07 9.69
N ASP A 59 2.13 -13.66 8.97
CA ASP A 59 3.51 -13.76 9.42
C ASP A 59 4.37 -12.59 8.95
N PHE A 60 5.57 -12.51 9.52
CA PHE A 60 6.56 -11.47 9.21
C PHE A 60 6.85 -11.37 7.71
N MET A 61 7.04 -12.49 7.02
CA MET A 61 7.41 -12.50 5.61
C MET A 61 6.27 -11.98 4.72
N SER A 62 5.04 -12.35 5.03
CA SER A 62 3.84 -11.86 4.35
C SER A 62 3.73 -10.33 4.41
N VAL A 63 4.19 -9.71 5.49
CA VAL A 63 4.21 -8.26 5.67
C VAL A 63 5.45 -7.63 5.06
N ALA A 64 6.63 -8.22 5.26
CA ALA A 64 7.90 -7.73 4.75
C ALA A 64 7.87 -7.57 3.23
N ILE A 65 7.28 -8.53 2.51
CA ILE A 65 7.11 -8.44 1.04
C ILE A 65 6.29 -7.22 0.65
N ARG A 66 5.24 -6.87 1.41
CA ARG A 66 4.41 -5.68 1.13
C ARG A 66 5.15 -4.37 1.39
N GLY A 67 6.10 -4.37 2.32
CA GLY A 67 6.98 -3.22 2.58
C GLY A 67 8.21 -3.12 1.66
N HIS A 68 8.40 -4.07 0.73
CA HIS A 68 9.58 -4.11 -0.15
C HIS A 68 9.52 -3.11 -1.30
N GLU A 69 8.31 -2.83 -1.80
CA GLU A 69 8.07 -1.86 -2.88
C GLU A 69 7.22 -0.70 -2.36
N SER A 70 7.20 0.41 -3.10
CA SER A 70 6.38 1.57 -2.75
C SER A 70 4.88 1.30 -2.92
N GLU A 71 4.07 2.06 -2.19
CA GLU A 71 2.62 2.02 -2.34
C GLU A 71 2.18 2.41 -3.76
N TYR A 72 2.95 3.27 -4.44
CA TYR A 72 2.70 3.58 -5.84
C TYR A 72 2.86 2.35 -6.74
N HIS A 73 3.97 1.63 -6.60
CA HIS A 73 4.20 0.41 -7.37
C HIS A 73 3.10 -0.63 -7.13
N TRP A 74 2.74 -0.88 -5.86
CA TRP A 74 1.66 -1.81 -5.53
C TRP A 74 0.32 -1.38 -6.10
N ALA A 75 -0.03 -0.09 -6.04
CA ALA A 75 -1.26 0.44 -6.62
C ALA A 75 -1.30 0.23 -8.14
N MET A 76 -0.20 0.52 -8.86
CA MET A 76 -0.14 0.30 -10.30
C MET A 76 -0.22 -1.18 -10.66
N LEU A 77 0.44 -2.05 -9.89
CA LEU A 77 0.36 -3.50 -10.06
C LEU A 77 -1.06 -4.04 -9.84
N ILE A 78 -1.80 -3.51 -8.85
CA ILE A 78 -3.19 -3.87 -8.58
C ILE A 78 -4.10 -3.50 -9.77
N VAL A 79 -3.91 -2.32 -10.37
CA VAL A 79 -4.79 -1.83 -11.43
C VAL A 79 -4.44 -2.45 -12.80
N HIS A 80 -3.15 -2.52 -13.12
CA HIS A 80 -2.68 -2.78 -14.48
C HIS A 80 -2.04 -4.16 -14.64
N GLY A 81 -1.76 -4.84 -13.52
CA GLY A 81 -1.10 -6.14 -13.52
C GLY A 81 0.41 -6.06 -13.76
N GLU A 82 1.01 -7.24 -13.84
CA GLU A 82 2.44 -7.42 -14.06
C GLU A 82 2.93 -6.68 -15.30
N ARG A 83 4.13 -6.09 -15.21
CA ARG A 83 4.77 -5.35 -16.30
C ARG A 83 3.96 -4.15 -16.80
N TYR A 84 3.18 -3.52 -15.93
CA TYR A 84 2.37 -2.34 -16.28
C TYR A 84 3.19 -1.22 -16.96
N TRP A 85 4.48 -1.10 -16.64
CA TRP A 85 5.38 -0.11 -17.23
C TRP A 85 5.56 -0.26 -18.75
N MET A 86 5.34 -1.46 -19.29
CA MET A 86 5.36 -1.71 -20.74
C MET A 86 4.20 -0.99 -21.46
N ASN A 87 3.20 -0.53 -20.72
CA ASN A 87 2.05 0.21 -21.25
C ASN A 87 2.23 1.74 -21.15
N GLY A 88 3.46 2.21 -20.90
CA GLY A 88 3.78 3.64 -20.83
C GLY A 88 3.45 4.30 -19.49
N ILE A 89 3.23 3.51 -18.45
CA ILE A 89 3.07 3.97 -17.06
C ILE A 89 4.46 3.99 -16.42
N GLU A 90 4.78 5.05 -15.67
CA GLU A 90 6.08 5.18 -15.00
C GLU A 90 6.23 4.12 -13.91
N LEU A 91 7.42 3.49 -13.83
CA LEU A 91 7.74 2.51 -12.80
C LEU A 91 7.92 3.19 -11.44
N ASP A 92 8.65 4.31 -11.45
CA ASP A 92 8.96 5.12 -10.28
C ASP A 92 7.81 6.09 -9.96
N GLU A 93 7.84 6.67 -8.76
CA GLU A 93 6.85 7.64 -8.32
C GLU A 93 6.88 8.91 -9.20
N PRO A 94 5.72 9.40 -9.67
CA PRO A 94 5.66 10.63 -10.45
C PRO A 94 6.13 11.85 -9.65
N ASN A 95 6.57 12.89 -10.35
CA ASN A 95 6.97 14.15 -9.72
C ASN A 95 5.89 14.71 -8.77
N GLY A 96 6.30 15.06 -7.54
CA GLY A 96 5.41 15.60 -6.51
C GLY A 96 4.58 14.55 -5.77
N TYR A 97 4.79 13.26 -6.03
CA TYR A 97 4.13 12.15 -5.32
C TYR A 97 4.31 12.25 -3.81
N PHE A 98 5.55 12.36 -3.31
CA PHE A 98 5.83 12.35 -1.87
C PHE A 98 5.23 13.56 -1.14
N ASP A 99 5.21 14.73 -1.78
CA ASP A 99 4.56 15.92 -1.22
C ASP A 99 3.04 15.74 -1.12
N TRP A 100 2.43 15.19 -2.17
CA TRP A 100 1.01 14.87 -2.17
C TRP A 100 0.67 13.79 -1.15
N GLU A 101 1.44 12.71 -1.08
CA GLU A 101 1.25 11.59 -0.16
C GLU A 101 1.28 12.07 1.29
N LYS A 102 2.29 12.88 1.65
CA LYS A 102 2.44 13.45 2.99
C LYS A 102 1.24 14.29 3.38
N GLU A 103 0.75 15.13 2.47
CA GLU A 103 -0.43 15.96 2.72
C GLU A 103 -1.71 15.13 2.80
N TYR A 104 -1.84 14.10 1.95
CA TYR A 104 -2.96 13.17 1.98
C TYR A 104 -3.04 12.44 3.32
N ARG A 105 -1.93 11.84 3.77
CA ARG A 105 -1.84 11.17 5.08
C ARG A 105 -2.25 12.11 6.21
N ARG A 106 -1.70 13.33 6.23
CA ARG A 106 -1.99 14.35 7.25
C ARG A 106 -3.48 14.72 7.29
N THR A 107 -4.09 14.93 6.14
CA THR A 107 -5.50 15.38 6.04
C THR A 107 -6.50 14.28 6.33
N HIS A 108 -6.12 13.01 6.17
CA HIS A 108 -6.98 11.85 6.37
C HIS A 108 -6.67 11.08 7.67
N GLY A 109 -5.72 11.57 8.48
CA GLY A 109 -5.36 10.97 9.76
C GLY A 109 -4.66 9.61 9.65
N LEU A 110 -3.95 9.36 8.54
CA LEU A 110 -3.18 8.14 8.32
C LEU A 110 -1.82 8.20 9.03
N LYS A 111 -1.22 7.04 9.29
CA LYS A 111 0.14 6.92 9.84
C LYS A 111 1.18 7.47 8.87
N GLU A 112 2.26 8.02 9.42
CA GLU A 112 3.37 8.59 8.63
C GLU A 112 4.06 7.54 7.76
N THR A 113 4.18 6.31 8.27
CA THR A 113 4.72 5.16 7.53
C THR A 113 3.73 3.99 7.59
N CYS A 114 3.70 3.19 6.52
CA CYS A 114 2.90 1.96 6.49
C CYS A 114 3.61 0.78 7.15
N PHE A 115 4.94 0.77 7.14
CA PHE A 115 5.78 -0.27 7.70
C PHE A 115 6.89 0.36 8.54
N GLU A 116 7.08 -0.13 9.77
CA GLU A 116 8.17 0.28 10.66
C GLU A 116 8.99 -0.96 11.01
N PHE A 117 10.24 -0.99 10.58
CA PHE A 117 11.18 -2.09 10.82
C PHE A 117 12.08 -1.77 12.02
N SER A 118 12.26 -2.72 12.91
CA SER A 118 13.12 -2.59 14.10
C SER A 118 13.77 -3.91 14.47
N ASN A 119 14.95 -3.86 15.10
CA ASN A 119 15.69 -5.00 15.65
C ASN A 119 15.66 -5.00 17.18
#